data_AF-A0A5N8WBY3-F1
#
_entry.id   AF-A0A5N8WBY3-F1
#
_cell.length_a   1.000
_cell.length_b   1.000
_cell.length_c   1.000
_cell.angle_alpha   90.00
_cell.angle_beta   90.00
_cell.angle_gamma   90.00
#
_symmetry.space_group_name_H-M   'P 1'
#
loop_
_entity.id
_entity.type
_entity.pdbx_description
1 polymer ?
#
loop_
_entity_poly.entity_id
_entity_poly.type
_entity_poly.pdbx_seq_one_letter_code
_entity_poly.pdbx_strand_id
1 'polypeptide(L)'
;HHPDGPAARVSQGLVVIPTDGATREQRAKYEEYAEQRMPRTTAPQGPARLMFAPDLVGTSQDIAERLYAHAAFREIDEVAFALPFTFDHEDYVQILTDIATKLGPALGWRPVD
;
A
#
# COMPACT_ATOMS: atom_id res chain seq x y z
N HIS A 1 23.98 -11.66 -4.16
CA HIS A 1 23.33 -12.95 -3.84
C HIS A 1 23.03 -12.97 -2.35
N HIS A 2 21.77 -13.26 -1.98
CA HIS A 2 21.37 -13.43 -0.57
C HIS A 2 21.91 -14.78 -0.05
N PRO A 3 22.35 -14.90 1.21
CA PRO A 3 22.86 -16.15 1.78
C PRO A 3 21.84 -17.31 1.70
N ASP A 4 20.55 -17.02 1.76
CA ASP A 4 19.47 -18.03 1.62
C ASP A 4 19.11 -18.37 0.16
N GLY A 5 19.77 -17.75 -0.83
CA GLY A 5 19.54 -18.02 -2.24
C GLY A 5 18.07 -17.86 -2.65
N PRO A 6 17.46 -18.81 -3.39
CA PRO A 6 16.05 -18.78 -3.76
C PRO A 6 15.05 -18.84 -2.59
N ALA A 7 15.48 -19.22 -1.39
CA ALA A 7 14.61 -19.27 -0.21
C ALA A 7 14.55 -17.92 0.54
N ALA A 8 15.28 -16.90 0.07
CA ALA A 8 15.25 -15.57 0.63
C ALA A 8 13.85 -14.94 0.47
N ARG A 9 13.28 -14.45 1.57
CA ARG A 9 12.00 -13.73 1.55
C ARG A 9 12.24 -12.25 1.32
N VAL A 10 11.53 -11.67 0.36
CA VAL A 10 11.55 -10.24 0.07
C VAL A 10 10.17 -9.69 0.38
N SER A 11 10.11 -8.67 1.23
CA SER A 11 8.87 -7.93 1.50
C SER A 11 8.98 -6.51 0.95
N GLN A 12 7.89 -6.05 0.33
CA GLN A 12 7.77 -4.67 -0.11
C GLN A 12 6.88 -3.91 0.87
N GLY A 13 7.42 -2.87 1.49
CA GLY A 13 6.66 -1.94 2.32
C GLY A 13 5.98 -0.87 1.46
N LEU A 14 4.65 -0.84 1.47
CA LEU A 14 3.84 0.14 0.74
C LEU A 14 2.85 0.81 1.70
N VAL A 15 2.49 2.06 1.40
CA VAL A 15 1.28 2.67 1.99
C VAL A 15 0.19 2.59 0.94
N VAL A 16 -0.87 1.87 1.28
CA VAL A 16 -2.00 1.61 0.41
C VAL A 16 -3.28 1.93 1.18
N ILE A 17 -4.12 2.79 0.60
CA ILE A 17 -5.31 3.35 1.23
C ILE A 17 -6.49 3.17 0.27
N PRO A 18 -7.19 2.02 0.32
CA PRO A 18 -8.41 1.81 -0.45
C PRO A 18 -9.54 2.72 0.05
N THR A 19 -10.40 3.18 -0.88
CA THR A 19 -11.43 4.18 -0.60
C THR A 19 -12.86 3.72 -0.93
N ASP A 20 -13.06 2.42 -1.21
CA ASP A 20 -14.34 1.84 -1.61
C ASP A 20 -15.46 2.18 -0.63
N GLY A 21 -15.20 2.04 0.68
CA GLY A 21 -16.10 2.38 1.78
C GLY A 21 -15.86 3.75 2.42
N ALA A 22 -14.86 4.51 1.96
CA ALA A 22 -14.51 5.81 2.55
C ALA A 22 -15.59 6.88 2.29
N THR A 23 -15.89 7.69 3.32
CA THR A 23 -16.69 8.90 3.16
C THR A 23 -15.99 9.94 2.31
N ARG A 24 -16.71 10.99 1.90
CA ARG A 24 -16.12 12.11 1.15
C ARG A 24 -15.00 12.79 1.94
N GLU A 25 -15.21 12.98 3.24
CA GLU A 25 -14.25 13.62 4.15
C GLU A 25 -13.00 12.76 4.33
N GLN A 26 -13.18 11.44 4.48
CA GLN A 26 -12.07 10.48 4.56
C GLN A 26 -11.26 10.47 3.26
N ARG A 27 -11.91 10.43 2.09
CA ARG A 27 -11.24 10.49 0.79
C ARG A 27 -10.38 11.74 0.65
N ALA A 28 -10.94 12.92 0.98
CA ALA A 28 -10.20 14.18 0.92
C ALA A 28 -8.98 14.16 1.85
N LYS A 29 -9.14 13.66 3.10
CA LYS A 29 -8.04 13.50 4.05
C LYS A 29 -6.93 12.58 3.50
N TYR A 30 -7.29 11.48 2.85
CA TYR A 30 -6.33 10.49 2.35
C TYR A 30 -5.57 10.99 1.12
N GLU A 31 -6.26 11.69 0.22
CA GLU A 31 -5.66 12.35 -0.93
C GLU A 31 -4.67 13.43 -0.48
N GLU A 32 -5.07 14.30 0.44
CA GLU A 32 -4.20 15.33 1.01
C GLU A 32 -2.96 14.70 1.68
N TYR A 33 -3.14 13.62 2.45
CA TYR A 33 -2.03 12.88 3.06
C TYR A 33 -1.01 12.38 2.04
N ALA A 34 -1.47 11.80 0.93
CA ALA A 34 -0.60 11.30 -0.13
C ALA A 34 0.10 12.44 -0.88
N GLU A 35 -0.60 13.53 -1.17
CA GLU A 35 -0.04 14.72 -1.83
C GLU A 35 1.09 15.35 -1.01
N GLN A 36 0.89 15.54 0.29
CA GLN A 36 1.93 16.08 1.19
C GLN A 36 3.21 15.22 1.20
N ARG A 37 3.07 13.92 0.95
CA ARG A 37 4.19 12.95 0.95
C ARG A 37 4.80 12.69 -0.41
N MET A 38 4.17 13.09 -1.50
CA MET A 38 4.70 12.88 -2.85
C MET A 38 6.10 13.44 -3.09
N PRO A 39 6.51 14.61 -2.57
CA PRO A 39 7.86 15.13 -2.81
C PRO A 39 8.98 14.14 -2.47
N ARG A 40 8.82 13.32 -1.42
CA ARG A 40 9.85 12.36 -0.96
C ARG A 40 10.05 11.16 -1.90
N THR A 41 9.14 10.95 -2.85
CA THR A 41 9.15 9.80 -3.77
C THR A 41 9.80 10.15 -5.12
N THR A 42 10.01 11.45 -5.37
CA THR A 42 10.55 11.96 -6.64
C THR A 42 12.09 11.96 -6.71
N ALA A 43 12.77 11.77 -5.58
CA ALA A 43 14.23 11.76 -5.50
C ALA A 43 14.75 10.84 -4.38
N PRO A 44 16.00 10.34 -4.48
CA PRO A 44 16.61 9.53 -3.43
C PRO A 44 16.75 10.29 -2.11
N GLN A 45 16.45 9.64 -1.00
CA GLN A 45 16.45 10.22 0.34
C GLN A 45 17.65 9.71 1.16
N GLY A 46 18.31 10.66 1.84
CA GLY A 46 19.39 10.40 2.79
C GLY A 46 20.68 9.82 2.19
N PRO A 47 21.70 9.55 3.02
CA PRO A 47 23.03 9.07 2.58
C PRO A 47 22.99 7.72 1.85
N ALA A 48 22.04 6.85 2.21
CA ALA A 48 21.84 5.54 1.57
C ALA A 48 21.06 5.62 0.24
N ARG A 49 20.65 6.82 -0.20
CA ARG A 49 19.89 7.06 -1.44
C ARG A 49 18.62 6.19 -1.54
N LEU A 50 17.89 6.05 -0.44
CA LEU A 50 16.67 5.26 -0.40
C LEU A 50 15.59 5.91 -1.27
N MET A 51 14.98 5.12 -2.15
CA MET A 51 13.80 5.55 -2.92
C MET A 51 12.53 5.10 -2.21
N PHE A 52 11.62 6.04 -1.94
CA PHE A 52 10.29 5.71 -1.42
C PHE A 52 9.30 5.53 -2.56
N ALA A 53 8.45 4.51 -2.47
CA ALA A 53 7.31 4.35 -3.36
C ALA A 53 6.24 5.44 -3.09
N PRO A 54 5.52 5.90 -4.13
CA PRO A 54 4.28 6.66 -3.98
C PRO A 54 3.28 5.92 -3.12
N ASP A 55 2.52 6.68 -2.32
CA ASP A 55 1.39 6.13 -1.57
C ASP A 55 0.23 5.91 -2.55
N LEU A 56 -0.41 4.74 -2.47
CA LEU A 56 -1.50 4.37 -3.37
C LEU A 56 -2.84 4.66 -2.70
N VAL A 57 -3.54 5.69 -3.18
CA VAL A 57 -4.89 6.03 -2.74
C VAL A 57 -5.85 5.88 -3.93
N GLY A 58 -6.97 5.19 -3.72
CA GLY A 58 -7.94 4.94 -4.79
C GLY A 58 -8.87 3.78 -4.49
N THR A 59 -9.65 3.35 -5.49
CA THR A 59 -10.46 2.14 -5.34
C THR A 59 -9.57 0.90 -5.23
N SER A 60 -10.06 -0.14 -4.58
CA SER A 60 -9.33 -1.41 -4.47
C SER A 60 -8.97 -2.00 -5.83
N GLN A 61 -9.82 -1.80 -6.84
CA GLN A 61 -9.54 -2.23 -8.20
C GLN A 61 -8.37 -1.45 -8.82
N ASP A 62 -8.41 -0.11 -8.78
CA ASP A 62 -7.34 0.73 -9.35
C ASP A 62 -5.99 0.46 -8.66
N ILE A 63 -6.03 0.26 -7.34
CA ILE A 63 -4.85 -0.09 -6.55
C ILE A 63 -4.31 -1.45 -6.99
N ALA A 64 -5.15 -2.48 -7.11
CA ALA A 64 -4.73 -3.81 -7.54
C ALA A 64 -4.11 -3.77 -8.96
N GLU A 65 -4.72 -3.06 -9.89
CA GLU A 65 -4.18 -2.87 -11.24
C GLU A 65 -2.79 -2.23 -11.22
N ARG A 66 -2.59 -1.18 -10.42
CA ARG A 66 -1.29 -0.52 -10.25
C ARG A 66 -0.24 -1.44 -9.62
N LEU A 67 -0.64 -2.23 -8.63
CA LEU A 67 0.23 -3.20 -7.98
C LEU A 67 0.66 -4.28 -8.98
N TYR A 68 -0.26 -4.88 -9.73
CA TYR A 68 0.06 -5.90 -10.73
C TYR A 68 0.92 -5.36 -11.90
N ALA A 69 0.79 -4.07 -12.24
CA ALA A 69 1.67 -3.43 -13.22
C ALA A 69 3.13 -3.30 -12.73
N HIS A 70 3.36 -3.29 -11.42
CA HIS A 70 4.69 -3.12 -10.84
C HIS A 70 5.49 -4.42 -10.86
N ALA A 71 6.65 -4.43 -11.54
CA ALA A 71 7.48 -5.64 -11.65
C ALA A 71 7.88 -6.22 -10.29
N ALA A 72 8.27 -5.37 -9.33
CA ALA A 72 8.65 -5.85 -8.00
C ALA A 72 7.49 -6.51 -7.24
N PHE A 73 6.24 -6.07 -7.47
CA PHE A 73 5.08 -6.65 -6.79
C PHE A 73 4.76 -8.06 -7.29
N ARG A 74 5.09 -8.36 -8.55
CA ARG A 74 4.91 -9.71 -9.13
C ARG A 74 5.93 -10.74 -8.63
N GLU A 75 7.02 -10.28 -8.04
CA GLU A 75 8.13 -11.12 -7.58
C GLU A 75 8.15 -11.30 -6.05
N ILE A 76 7.18 -10.73 -5.32
CA ILE A 76 7.07 -10.91 -3.87
C ILE A 76 6.08 -12.02 -3.52
N ASP A 77 6.44 -12.78 -2.49
CA ASP A 77 5.54 -13.75 -1.86
C ASP A 77 4.60 -13.10 -0.84
N GLU A 78 5.00 -11.94 -0.30
CA GLU A 78 4.29 -11.26 0.79
C GLU A 78 4.36 -9.73 0.66
N VAL A 79 3.23 -9.07 0.93
CA VAL A 79 3.12 -7.61 0.96
C VAL A 79 2.72 -7.14 2.36
N ALA A 80 3.35 -6.06 2.82
CA ALA A 80 2.99 -5.38 4.05
C ALA A 80 2.46 -3.98 3.75
N PHE A 81 1.20 -3.71 4.10
CA PHE A 81 0.58 -2.39 3.98
C PHE A 81 0.71 -1.63 5.30
N ALA A 82 1.43 -0.52 5.27
CA ALA A 82 1.61 0.35 6.43
C ALA A 82 0.42 1.32 6.57
N LEU A 83 -0.17 1.36 7.77
CA LEU A 83 -1.22 2.31 8.11
C LEU A 83 -0.62 3.69 8.46
N PRO A 84 -1.19 4.80 7.98
CA PRO A 84 -0.76 6.15 8.36
C PRO A 84 -0.97 6.45 9.85
N PHE A 85 0.10 6.62 10.63
CA PHE A 85 0.03 6.85 12.09
C PHE A 85 -0.68 8.15 12.51
N THR A 86 -0.92 9.08 11.59
CA THR A 86 -1.64 10.34 11.83
C THR A 86 -3.16 10.20 11.67
N PHE A 87 -3.67 9.02 11.31
CA PHE A 87 -5.09 8.79 11.09
C PHE A 87 -5.82 8.38 12.37
N ASP A 88 -7.14 8.59 12.35
CA ASP A 88 -8.00 8.33 13.50
C ASP A 88 -8.55 6.89 13.45
N HIS A 89 -9.18 6.46 14.54
CA HIS A 89 -9.71 5.09 14.64
C HIS A 89 -10.66 4.72 13.49
N GLU A 90 -11.58 5.62 13.15
CA GLU A 90 -12.57 5.40 12.08
C GLU A 90 -11.93 5.24 10.70
N ASP A 91 -10.78 5.89 10.47
CA ASP A 91 -10.02 5.71 9.25
C ASP A 91 -9.41 4.31 9.19
N TYR A 92 -8.83 3.83 10.29
CA TYR A 92 -8.29 2.48 10.33
C TYR A 92 -9.38 1.43 10.16
N VAL A 93 -10.54 1.61 10.78
CA VAL A 93 -11.68 0.70 10.61
C VAL A 93 -12.07 0.62 9.13
N GLN A 94 -12.21 1.78 8.46
CA GLN A 94 -12.54 1.81 7.05
C GLN A 94 -11.44 1.17 6.19
N ILE A 95 -10.19 1.59 6.34
CA ILE A 95 -9.05 1.10 5.53
C ILE A 95 -8.90 -0.41 5.68
N LEU A 96 -8.94 -0.92 6.91
CA LEU A 96 -8.79 -2.36 7.18
C LEU A 96 -9.98 -3.16 6.65
N THR A 97 -11.20 -2.61 6.72
CA THR A 97 -12.39 -3.25 6.15
C THR A 97 -12.28 -3.38 4.64
N ASP A 98 -11.85 -2.33 3.95
CA ASP A 98 -11.67 -2.37 2.50
C ASP A 98 -10.49 -3.26 2.10
N ILE A 99 -9.39 -3.26 2.87
CA ILE A 99 -8.28 -4.20 2.66
C ILE A 99 -8.77 -5.65 2.75
N ALA A 100 -9.48 -6.00 3.82
CA ALA A 100 -9.91 -7.38 4.05
C ALA A 100 -11.00 -7.83 3.05
N THR A 101 -11.94 -6.95 2.69
CA THR A 101 -13.15 -7.36 1.96
C THR A 101 -13.12 -7.03 0.46
N LYS A 102 -12.21 -6.15 0.01
CA LYS A 102 -12.14 -5.67 -1.38
C LYS A 102 -10.74 -5.87 -1.97
N LEU A 103 -9.73 -5.21 -1.42
CA LEU A 103 -8.38 -5.22 -2.00
C LEU A 103 -7.73 -6.59 -1.89
N GLY A 104 -7.78 -7.24 -0.73
CA GLY A 104 -7.25 -8.60 -0.53
C GLY A 104 -7.77 -9.59 -1.57
N PRO A 105 -9.10 -9.74 -1.73
CA PRO A 105 -9.70 -10.55 -2.80
C PRO A 105 -9.25 -10.16 -4.21
N ALA A 106 -9.13 -8.86 -4.50
CA ALA A 106 -8.63 -8.38 -5.80
C ALA A 106 -7.15 -8.75 -6.05
N LEU A 107 -6.37 -8.94 -4.99
CA LEU A 107 -4.99 -9.42 -5.03
C LEU A 107 -4.87 -10.96 -4.98
N GLY A 108 -6.00 -11.68 -5.00
CA GLY A 108 -6.03 -13.14 -4.94
C GLY A 108 -5.93 -13.72 -3.53
N TRP A 109 -5.91 -12.88 -2.48
CA TRP A 109 -6.01 -13.34 -1.10
C TRP A 109 -7.43 -13.83 -0.81
N ARG A 110 -7.53 -14.94 -0.10
CA ARG A 110 -8.80 -15.46 0.42
C ARG A 110 -8.75 -15.39 1.95
N PRO A 111 -9.74 -14.78 2.61
CA PRO A 111 -9.87 -14.90 4.05
C PRO A 111 -9.85 -16.37 4.44
N VAL A 112 -9.10 -16.70 5.50
CA VAL A 112 -9.25 -18.00 6.16
C VAL A 112 -10.47 -17.90 7.09
N ASP A 113 -11.39 -18.85 6.94
CA ASP A 113 -12.57 -19.00 7.81
C ASP A 113 -12.16 -19.31 9.26
#